data_AF-A0A095XF84-F1
#
_entry.id   AF-A0A095XF84-F1
#
_cell.length_a   1.000
_cell.length_b   1.000
_cell.length_c   1.000
_cell.angle_alpha   90.00
_cell.angle_beta   90.00
_cell.angle_gamma   90.00
#
_symmetry.space_group_name_H-M   'P 1'
#
loop_
_entity.id
_entity.type
_entity.pdbx_description
1 polymer ?
#
loop_
_entity_poly.entity_id
_entity_poly.type
_entity_poly.pdbx_seq_one_letter_code
_entity_poly.pdbx_strand_id
1 'polypeptide(L)'
;MHKNKLKAKDIITVTLLSLCNILIFSIGTFMYATPITILLTPVLYSLLQGIVFYVIGVKVKKRGAFFIYSLIQGVIAFYPPYILMFVISGLIAEFLLYKKGYGNLKVIGISYVIQQTLASIGSVIYPYTIALNKTIGAMKQKELASNIIAAGKMISSWGTLILLALVIVSAIAGAYIGSKVVRKHILEKEANA
;
A
#
# COMPACT_ATOMS: atom_id res chain seq x y z
N MET A 1 -23.20 -13.79 21.38
CA MET A 1 -23.22 -13.64 19.90
C MET A 1 -21.89 -13.04 19.42
N HIS A 2 -20.98 -13.78 18.78
CA HIS A 2 -19.81 -13.18 18.09
C HIS A 2 -19.29 -14.08 16.96
N LYS A 3 -19.97 -14.08 15.80
CA LYS A 3 -19.58 -14.78 14.56
C LYS A 3 -18.55 -14.01 13.70
N ASN A 4 -17.76 -13.10 14.29
CA ASN A 4 -16.88 -12.16 13.57
C ASN A 4 -15.37 -12.41 13.76
N LYS A 5 -14.94 -13.65 13.97
CA LYS A 5 -13.52 -14.02 13.97
C LYS A 5 -13.07 -14.48 12.57
N LEU A 6 -11.86 -14.09 12.17
CA LEU A 6 -11.18 -14.62 10.98
C LEU A 6 -11.11 -16.15 11.06
N LYS A 7 -11.56 -16.82 10.00
CA LYS A 7 -11.34 -18.27 9.84
C LYS A 7 -10.05 -18.49 9.05
N ALA A 8 -9.48 -19.69 9.16
CA ALA A 8 -8.27 -20.07 8.41
C ALA A 8 -8.41 -19.78 6.90
N LYS A 9 -9.56 -20.08 6.29
CA LYS A 9 -9.84 -19.77 4.87
C LYS A 9 -9.74 -18.28 4.53
N ASP A 10 -10.13 -17.41 5.46
CA ASP A 10 -10.12 -15.96 5.25
C ASP A 10 -8.68 -15.46 5.32
N ILE A 11 -7.89 -15.97 6.27
CA ILE A 11 -6.46 -15.69 6.39
C ILE A 11 -5.74 -16.13 5.11
N ILE A 12 -6.01 -17.34 4.62
CA ILE A 12 -5.44 -17.84 3.35
C ILE A 12 -5.79 -16.89 2.19
N THR A 13 -7.04 -16.41 2.12
CA THR A 13 -7.47 -15.49 1.08
C THR A 13 -6.75 -14.14 1.16
N VAL A 14 -6.63 -13.56 2.36
CA VAL A 14 -5.88 -12.32 2.59
C VAL A 14 -4.42 -12.50 2.19
N THR A 15 -3.79 -13.59 2.64
CA THR A 15 -2.39 -13.88 2.36
C THR A 15 -2.14 -14.06 0.87
N LEU A 16 -2.95 -14.87 0.18
CA LEU A 16 -2.80 -15.12 -1.25
C LEU A 16 -2.95 -13.83 -2.06
N LEU A 17 -3.97 -13.02 -1.76
CA LEU A 17 -4.18 -11.72 -2.41
C LEU A 17 -3.03 -10.75 -2.13
N SER A 18 -2.49 -10.75 -0.91
CA SER A 18 -1.32 -9.94 -0.54
C SER A 18 -0.09 -10.35 -1.36
N LEU A 19 0.16 -11.65 -1.48
CA LEU A 19 1.29 -12.19 -2.24
C LEU A 19 1.15 -11.90 -3.74
N CYS A 20 -0.05 -12.05 -4.32
CA CYS A 20 -0.30 -11.66 -5.71
C CYS A 20 0.00 -10.17 -5.94
N ASN A 21 -0.41 -9.29 -5.03
CA ASN A 21 -0.11 -7.86 -5.13
C ASN A 21 1.40 -7.59 -5.13
N ILE A 22 2.15 -8.30 -4.30
CA ILE A 22 3.60 -8.18 -4.22
C ILE A 22 4.27 -8.68 -5.50
N LEU A 23 3.81 -9.80 -6.07
CA LEU A 23 4.34 -10.32 -7.33
C LEU A 23 4.14 -9.33 -8.48
N ILE A 24 2.96 -8.72 -8.60
CA ILE A 24 2.68 -7.68 -9.59
C ILE A 24 3.65 -6.49 -9.41
N PHE A 25 3.91 -6.08 -8.17
CA PHE A 25 4.87 -5.03 -7.87
C PHE A 25 6.32 -5.43 -8.17
N SER A 26 6.70 -6.67 -7.88
CA SER A 26 8.04 -7.19 -8.14
C SER A 26 8.38 -7.16 -9.63
N ILE A 27 7.40 -7.36 -10.51
CA ILE A 27 7.59 -7.21 -11.97
C ILE A 27 7.78 -5.73 -12.35
N GLY A 28 7.20 -4.79 -11.59
CA GLY A 28 7.38 -3.35 -11.77
C GLY A 28 8.78 -2.83 -11.39
N THR A 29 9.66 -3.67 -10.84
CA THR A 29 11.04 -3.27 -10.47
C THR A 29 11.93 -2.90 -11.67
N PHE A 30 11.52 -3.19 -12.91
CA PHE A 30 12.19 -2.62 -14.09
C PHE A 30 12.07 -1.09 -14.18
N MET A 31 11.14 -0.48 -13.42
CA MET A 31 10.93 0.96 -13.40
C MET A 31 11.96 1.74 -12.55
N TYR A 32 12.96 1.12 -11.92
CA TYR A 32 14.00 1.86 -11.16
C TYR A 32 15.12 2.46 -12.04
N ALA A 33 14.94 2.50 -13.37
CA ALA A 33 15.97 2.96 -14.31
C ALA A 33 16.32 4.45 -14.22
N THR A 34 15.40 5.33 -13.80
CA THR A 34 15.61 6.79 -13.75
C THR A 34 15.17 7.41 -12.42
N PRO A 35 15.75 8.53 -11.97
CA PRO A 35 15.35 9.20 -10.72
C PRO A 35 13.85 9.49 -10.64
N ILE A 36 13.24 9.86 -11.78
CA ILE A 36 11.81 10.19 -11.89
C ILE A 36 10.96 8.94 -11.71
N THR A 37 11.35 7.82 -12.33
CA THR A 37 10.58 6.57 -12.25
C THR A 37 10.66 5.93 -10.87
N ILE A 38 11.77 6.11 -10.14
CA ILE A 38 11.89 5.76 -8.72
C ILE A 38 10.82 6.52 -7.89
N LEU A 39 10.68 7.82 -8.12
CA LEU A 39 9.69 8.65 -7.42
C LEU A 39 8.24 8.35 -7.85
N LEU A 40 8.01 7.94 -9.11
CA LEU A 40 6.68 7.55 -9.60
C LEU A 40 6.26 6.14 -9.15
N THR A 41 7.19 5.31 -8.71
CA THR A 41 6.91 3.93 -8.27
C THR A 41 5.82 3.85 -7.18
N PRO A 42 5.89 4.61 -6.06
CA PRO A 42 4.81 4.61 -5.06
C PRO A 42 3.47 5.10 -5.62
N VAL A 43 3.49 6.02 -6.60
CA VAL A 43 2.29 6.58 -7.25
C VAL A 43 1.56 5.50 -8.04
N LEU A 44 2.29 4.73 -8.86
CA LEU A 44 1.74 3.61 -9.64
C LEU A 44 1.29 2.47 -8.73
N TYR A 45 2.08 2.17 -7.70
CA TYR A 45 1.73 1.16 -6.70
C TYR A 45 0.41 1.50 -5.99
N SER A 46 0.21 2.78 -5.65
CA SER A 46 -1.02 3.30 -5.06
C SER A 46 -2.24 3.23 -5.97
N LEU A 47 -2.06 3.03 -7.27
CA LEU A 47 -3.17 2.84 -8.19
C LEU A 47 -3.55 1.36 -8.28
N LEU A 48 -2.57 0.47 -8.40
CA LEU A 48 -2.78 -0.97 -8.55
C LEU A 48 -3.25 -1.65 -7.26
N GLN A 49 -2.65 -1.27 -6.12
CA GLN A 49 -2.93 -1.90 -4.83
C GLN A 49 -4.38 -1.64 -4.35
N GLY A 50 -5.01 -0.57 -4.83
CA GLY A 50 -6.37 -0.20 -4.48
C GLY A 50 -7.38 -1.29 -4.83
N ILE A 51 -7.20 -1.98 -5.96
CA ILE A 51 -8.09 -3.08 -6.37
C ILE A 51 -8.02 -4.23 -5.36
N VAL A 52 -6.81 -4.69 -5.03
CA VAL A 52 -6.61 -5.82 -4.12
C VAL A 52 -7.09 -5.50 -2.71
N PHE A 53 -6.78 -4.29 -2.22
CA PHE A 53 -7.21 -3.81 -0.91
C PHE A 53 -8.74 -3.80 -0.79
N TYR A 54 -9.43 -3.33 -1.83
CA TYR A 54 -10.88 -3.37 -1.89
C TYR A 54 -11.43 -4.80 -1.94
N VAL A 55 -10.86 -5.69 -2.76
CA VAL A 55 -11.28 -7.10 -2.85
C VAL A 55 -11.20 -7.80 -1.49
N ILE A 56 -10.16 -7.55 -0.70
CA ILE A 56 -10.05 -8.09 0.66
C ILE A 56 -11.16 -7.52 1.56
N GLY A 57 -11.41 -6.22 1.47
CA GLY A 57 -12.43 -5.54 2.27
C GLY A 57 -13.86 -6.05 2.06
N VAL A 58 -14.21 -6.42 0.82
CA VAL A 58 -15.54 -6.99 0.52
C VAL A 58 -15.62 -8.51 0.64
N LYS A 59 -14.55 -9.26 0.35
CA LYS A 59 -14.61 -10.74 0.48
C LYS A 59 -14.50 -11.21 1.92
N VAL A 60 -13.65 -10.56 2.72
CA VAL A 60 -13.35 -11.05 4.06
C VAL A 60 -14.28 -10.44 5.09
N LYS A 61 -14.59 -9.12 5.00
CA LYS A 61 -15.52 -8.38 5.87
C LYS A 61 -15.40 -8.74 7.37
N LYS A 62 -14.18 -9.02 7.86
CA LYS A 62 -13.91 -9.50 9.23
C LYS A 62 -12.79 -8.74 9.90
N ARG A 63 -12.83 -8.75 11.24
CA ARG A 63 -11.83 -8.13 12.09
C ARG A 63 -10.47 -8.80 11.94
N GLY A 64 -9.44 -8.00 11.68
CA GLY A 64 -8.03 -8.37 11.55
C GLY A 64 -7.56 -8.56 10.11
N ALA A 65 -8.46 -8.51 9.11
CA ALA A 65 -8.08 -8.79 7.72
C ALA A 65 -7.10 -7.75 7.17
N PHE A 66 -7.34 -6.48 7.49
CA PHE A 66 -6.49 -5.38 7.06
C PHE A 66 -5.20 -5.30 7.86
N PHE A 67 -5.24 -5.66 9.14
CA PHE A 67 -4.01 -5.79 9.94
C PHE A 67 -3.09 -6.89 9.39
N ILE A 68 -3.62 -8.08 9.08
CA ILE A 68 -2.84 -9.18 8.49
C ILE A 68 -2.28 -8.77 7.12
N TYR A 69 -3.11 -8.16 6.26
CA TYR A 69 -2.66 -7.64 4.97
C TYR A 69 -1.46 -6.71 5.13
N SER A 70 -1.57 -5.74 6.04
CA SER A 70 -0.54 -4.74 6.29
C SER A 70 0.72 -5.35 6.88
N LEU A 71 0.57 -6.32 7.77
CA LEU A 71 1.69 -7.04 8.37
C LEU A 71 2.48 -7.82 7.32
N ILE A 72 1.79 -8.51 6.40
CA ILE A 72 2.43 -9.24 5.30
C ILE A 72 3.20 -8.28 4.39
N GLN A 73 2.57 -7.16 3.98
CA GLN A 73 3.23 -6.14 3.16
C GLN A 73 4.46 -5.54 3.84
N GLY A 74 4.37 -5.26 5.14
CA GLY A 74 5.48 -4.73 5.92
C GLY A 74 6.64 -5.72 6.03
N VAL A 75 6.37 -6.96 6.48
CA VAL A 75 7.38 -7.98 6.74
C VAL A 75 8.16 -8.35 5.48
N ILE A 76 7.48 -8.48 4.33
CA ILE A 76 8.13 -8.83 3.06
C ILE A 76 9.09 -7.75 2.57
N ALA A 77 8.89 -6.49 2.96
CA ALA A 77 9.82 -5.42 2.60
C ALA A 77 11.16 -5.52 3.33
N PHE A 78 11.28 -6.31 4.40
CA PHE A 78 12.50 -6.46 5.23
C PHE A 78 13.14 -5.12 5.66
N TYR A 79 12.34 -4.04 5.74
CA TYR A 79 12.81 -2.70 6.07
C TYR A 79 12.09 -2.17 7.33
N PRO A 80 12.79 -2.01 8.48
CA PRO A 80 12.15 -1.69 9.76
C PRO A 80 11.27 -0.42 9.77
N PRO A 81 11.67 0.70 9.14
CA PRO A 81 10.81 1.89 9.07
C PRO A 81 9.51 1.65 8.30
N TYR A 82 9.56 0.83 7.25
CA TYR A 82 8.39 0.48 6.46
C TYR A 82 7.47 -0.49 7.20
N ILE A 83 8.03 -1.48 7.90
CA ILE A 83 7.27 -2.38 8.78
C ILE A 83 6.48 -1.58 9.82
N LEU A 84 7.11 -0.61 10.48
CA LEU A 84 6.47 0.21 11.50
C LEU A 84 5.28 1.01 10.93
N MET A 85 5.46 1.66 9.77
CA MET A 85 4.41 2.43 9.11
C MET A 85 3.25 1.55 8.62
N PHE A 86 3.55 0.33 8.15
CA PHE A 86 2.52 -0.64 7.77
C PHE A 86 1.74 -1.18 8.96
N VAL A 87 2.40 -1.43 10.09
CA VAL A 87 1.73 -1.85 11.33
C VAL A 87 0.82 -0.74 11.85
N ILE A 88 1.29 0.51 11.88
CA ILE A 88 0.48 1.66 12.31
C ILE A 88 -0.72 1.87 11.38
N SER A 89 -0.50 1.87 10.06
CA SER A 89 -1.60 2.03 9.10
C SER A 89 -2.60 0.88 9.16
N GLY A 90 -2.14 -0.36 9.35
CA GLY A 90 -2.99 -1.53 9.52
C GLY A 90 -3.86 -1.44 10.77
N LEU A 91 -3.31 -0.94 11.90
CA LEU A 91 -4.08 -0.69 13.11
C LEU A 91 -5.14 0.40 12.93
N ILE A 92 -4.78 1.51 12.26
CA ILE A 92 -5.71 2.60 11.97
C ILE A 92 -6.85 2.12 11.07
N ALA A 93 -6.53 1.41 9.99
CA ALA A 93 -7.50 0.82 9.06
C ALA A 93 -8.47 -0.11 9.81
N GLU A 94 -7.95 -0.97 10.66
CA GLU A 94 -8.72 -1.90 11.47
C GLU A 94 -9.65 -1.17 12.46
N PHE A 95 -9.16 -0.10 13.09
CA PHE A 95 -9.94 0.73 14.00
C PHE A 95 -11.09 1.48 13.29
N LEU A 96 -10.82 2.05 12.10
CA LEU A 96 -11.82 2.72 11.28
C LEU A 96 -12.94 1.75 10.85
N LEU A 97 -12.58 0.54 10.44
CA LEU A 97 -13.53 -0.48 10.02
C LEU A 97 -14.30 -1.09 11.20
N TYR A 98 -13.66 -1.21 12.36
CA TYR A 98 -14.33 -1.61 13.59
C TYR A 98 -15.44 -0.62 13.98
N LYS A 99 -15.17 0.70 13.88
CA LYS A 99 -16.13 1.75 14.27
C LYS A 99 -17.26 1.96 13.25
N LYS A 100 -16.98 1.84 11.95
CA LYS A 100 -17.94 2.17 10.87
C LYS A 100 -18.50 0.95 10.11
N GLY A 101 -18.07 -0.26 10.46
CA GLY A 101 -18.54 -1.52 9.90
C GLY A 101 -17.65 -2.08 8.80
N TYR A 102 -17.39 -3.39 8.88
CA TYR A 102 -16.63 -4.14 7.89
C TYR A 102 -17.43 -4.30 6.58
N GLY A 103 -16.84 -3.88 5.46
CA GLY A 103 -17.46 -3.95 4.13
C GLY A 103 -17.98 -2.61 3.59
N ASN A 104 -17.90 -1.52 4.37
CA ASN A 104 -18.24 -0.20 3.87
C ASN A 104 -17.15 0.32 2.90
N LEU A 105 -17.49 0.40 1.61
CA LEU A 105 -16.59 0.82 0.54
C LEU A 105 -15.98 2.22 0.77
N LYS A 106 -16.68 3.13 1.45
CA LYS A 106 -16.13 4.46 1.78
C LYS A 106 -15.05 4.36 2.86
N VAL A 107 -15.26 3.51 3.86
CA VAL A 107 -14.31 3.32 4.98
C VAL A 107 -13.07 2.56 4.51
N ILE A 108 -13.26 1.57 3.62
CA ILE A 108 -12.16 0.87 2.94
C ILE A 108 -11.32 1.88 2.15
N GLY A 109 -11.95 2.79 1.40
CA GLY A 109 -11.23 3.83 0.65
C GLY A 109 -10.42 4.78 1.52
N ILE A 110 -11.02 5.28 2.61
CA ILE A 110 -10.31 6.16 3.56
C ILE A 110 -9.12 5.41 4.19
N SER A 111 -9.34 4.16 4.60
CA SER A 111 -8.28 3.31 5.17
C SER A 111 -7.15 3.07 4.18
N TYR A 112 -7.49 2.89 2.90
CA TYR A 112 -6.53 2.71 1.81
C TYR A 112 -5.68 3.97 1.58
N VAL A 113 -6.30 5.15 1.52
CA VAL A 113 -5.58 6.42 1.34
C VAL A 113 -4.63 6.67 2.51
N ILE A 114 -5.07 6.43 3.75
CA ILE A 114 -4.22 6.52 4.93
C ILE A 114 -3.05 5.54 4.81
N GLN A 115 -3.32 4.29 4.45
CA GLN A 115 -2.26 3.29 4.28
C GLN A 115 -1.24 3.69 3.22
N GLN A 116 -1.65 4.17 2.05
CA GLN A 116 -0.70 4.59 1.02
C GLN A 116 0.10 5.84 1.39
N THR A 117 -0.51 6.75 2.13
CA THR A 117 0.18 7.94 2.63
C THR A 117 1.27 7.53 3.62
N LEU A 118 0.94 6.68 4.60
CA LEU A 118 1.91 6.18 5.59
C LEU A 118 2.98 5.28 4.95
N ALA A 119 2.59 4.44 3.98
CA ALA A 119 3.50 3.60 3.22
C ALA A 119 4.54 4.45 2.50
N SER A 120 4.12 5.55 1.86
CA SER A 120 5.02 6.46 1.11
C SER A 120 5.97 7.22 2.02
N ILE A 121 5.52 7.57 3.23
CA ILE A 121 6.40 8.13 4.27
C ILE A 121 7.48 7.12 4.66
N GLY A 122 7.10 5.86 4.88
CA GLY A 122 8.01 4.79 5.27
C GLY A 122 8.96 4.31 4.17
N SER A 123 8.53 4.28 2.91
CA SER A 123 9.31 3.72 1.78
C SER A 123 10.12 4.73 0.99
N VAL A 124 9.68 5.98 0.90
CA VAL A 124 10.34 6.97 0.05
C VAL A 124 10.83 8.15 0.87
N ILE A 125 10.01 8.72 1.74
CA ILE A 125 10.43 9.93 2.46
C ILE A 125 11.58 9.61 3.41
N TYR A 126 11.42 8.61 4.28
CA TYR A 126 12.45 8.26 5.26
C TYR A 126 13.80 7.82 4.64
N PRO A 127 13.85 6.85 3.70
CA PRO A 127 15.13 6.40 3.14
C PRO A 127 15.81 7.41 2.21
N TYR A 128 15.07 8.32 1.57
CA TYR A 128 15.64 9.26 0.60
C TYR A 128 15.93 10.66 1.18
N THR A 129 15.40 10.99 2.36
CA THR A 129 15.69 12.28 3.04
C THR A 129 16.57 12.11 4.27
N ILE A 130 16.31 11.11 5.11
CA ILE A 130 16.97 10.94 6.42
C ILE A 130 18.07 9.89 6.34
N ALA A 131 17.79 8.74 5.72
CA ALA A 131 18.76 7.64 5.65
C ALA A 131 19.55 7.59 4.33
N LEU A 132 19.47 8.63 3.49
CA LEU A 132 20.05 8.66 2.13
C LEU A 132 21.53 8.22 2.13
N ASN A 133 22.34 8.80 3.02
CA ASN A 133 23.77 8.49 3.14
C ASN A 133 24.04 7.03 3.56
N LYS A 134 23.18 6.43 4.39
CA LYS A 134 23.28 5.01 4.79
C LYS A 134 22.84 4.07 3.68
N THR A 135 21.80 4.45 2.94
CA THR A 135 21.26 3.70 1.80
C THR A 135 22.27 3.64 0.64
N ILE A 136 22.98 4.74 0.38
CA ILE A 136 24.02 4.82 -0.67
C ILE A 136 25.27 4.03 -0.28
N GLY A 137 25.72 4.11 0.98
CA GLY A 137 26.90 3.37 1.45
C GLY A 137 26.77 1.85 1.36
N ALA A 138 25.54 1.32 1.33
CA ALA A 138 25.25 -0.09 1.16
C ALA A 138 25.12 -0.54 -0.31
N MET A 139 25.05 0.39 -1.27
CA MET A 139 24.86 0.06 -2.69
C MET A 139 26.19 -0.14 -3.42
N LYS A 140 26.36 -1.32 -4.02
CA LYS A 140 27.53 -1.64 -4.86
C LYS A 140 27.49 -1.00 -6.26
N GLN A 141 26.31 -0.57 -6.72
CA GLN A 141 26.11 -0.09 -8.09
C GLN A 141 26.09 1.45 -8.14
N LYS A 142 27.13 2.04 -8.72
CA LYS A 142 27.35 3.50 -8.72
C LYS A 142 26.26 4.30 -9.46
N GLU A 143 25.69 3.73 -10.53
CA GLU A 143 24.67 4.40 -11.36
C GLU A 143 23.30 4.47 -10.66
N LEU A 144 22.92 3.40 -9.96
CA LEU A 144 21.72 3.39 -9.12
C LEU A 144 21.87 4.36 -7.94
N ALA A 145 23.06 4.39 -7.33
CA ALA A 145 23.38 5.33 -6.26
C ALA A 145 23.26 6.80 -6.71
N SER A 146 23.78 7.16 -7.90
CA SER A 146 23.62 8.52 -8.43
C SER A 146 22.18 8.89 -8.72
N ASN A 147 21.38 7.95 -9.23
CA ASN A 147 19.96 8.19 -9.49
C ASN A 147 19.16 8.40 -8.19
N ILE A 148 19.50 7.65 -7.13
CA ILE A 148 18.90 7.79 -5.81
C ILE A 148 19.31 9.10 -5.13
N ILE A 149 20.55 9.56 -5.31
CA ILE A 149 21.00 10.89 -4.83
C ILE A 149 20.23 12.01 -5.53
N ALA A 150 20.07 11.93 -6.85
CA ALA A 150 19.31 12.90 -7.62
C ALA A 150 17.84 12.92 -7.19
N ALA A 151 17.21 11.75 -7.03
CA ALA A 151 15.85 11.61 -6.51
C ALA A 151 15.72 12.20 -5.09
N GLY A 152 16.67 11.89 -4.19
CA GLY A 152 16.73 12.42 -2.83
C GLY A 152 16.85 13.95 -2.77
N LYS A 153 17.68 14.54 -3.64
CA LYS A 153 17.77 16.01 -3.80
C LYS A 153 16.47 16.63 -4.33
N MET A 154 15.80 15.98 -5.28
CA MET A 154 14.51 16.46 -5.81
C MET A 154 13.42 16.48 -4.74
N ILE A 155 13.44 15.55 -3.78
CA ILE A 155 12.41 15.48 -2.72
C ILE A 155 12.76 16.19 -1.42
N SER A 156 14.01 16.56 -1.16
CA SER A 156 14.49 17.09 0.13
C SER A 156 13.81 18.38 0.65
N SER A 157 12.99 19.06 -0.15
CA SER A 157 12.24 20.26 0.25
C SER A 157 10.78 20.18 -0.21
N TRP A 158 10.40 20.86 -1.30
CA TRP A 158 9.03 20.85 -1.84
C TRP A 158 8.63 19.55 -2.53
N GLY A 159 9.59 18.77 -3.04
CA GLY A 159 9.31 17.53 -3.76
C GLY A 159 8.69 16.43 -2.88
N THR A 160 8.92 16.44 -1.57
CA THR A 160 8.22 15.54 -0.64
C THR A 160 6.72 15.84 -0.55
N LEU A 161 6.36 17.13 -0.50
CA LEU A 161 4.96 17.56 -0.50
C LEU A 161 4.27 17.25 -1.84
N ILE A 162 4.95 17.47 -2.96
CA ILE A 162 4.45 17.15 -4.30
C ILE A 162 4.26 15.63 -4.44
N LEU A 163 5.22 14.83 -3.99
CA LEU A 163 5.11 13.37 -4.02
C LEU A 163 3.95 12.87 -3.14
N LEU A 164 3.81 13.40 -1.93
CA LEU A 164 2.67 13.08 -1.05
C LEU A 164 1.35 13.44 -1.71
N ALA A 165 1.24 14.61 -2.32
CA ALA A 165 0.04 15.03 -3.03
C ALA A 165 -0.26 14.06 -4.19
N LEU A 166 0.74 13.69 -5.00
CA LEU A 166 0.58 12.73 -6.09
C LEU A 166 0.14 11.35 -5.58
N VAL A 167 0.76 10.84 -4.51
CA VAL A 167 0.35 9.58 -3.88
C VAL A 167 -1.08 9.64 -3.40
N ILE A 168 -1.51 10.72 -2.75
CA ILE A 168 -2.88 10.87 -2.27
C ILE A 168 -3.86 10.88 -3.44
N VAL A 169 -3.59 11.65 -4.50
CA VAL A 169 -4.44 11.69 -5.70
C VAL A 169 -4.52 10.31 -6.36
N SER A 170 -3.39 9.61 -6.50
CA SER A 170 -3.35 8.28 -7.07
C SER A 170 -4.00 7.22 -6.17
N ALA A 171 -3.91 7.37 -4.85
CA ALA A 171 -4.59 6.49 -3.90
C ALA A 171 -6.12 6.69 -3.95
N ILE A 172 -6.58 7.93 -4.13
CA ILE A 172 -8.01 8.23 -4.35
C ILE A 172 -8.47 7.61 -5.68
N ALA A 173 -7.68 7.77 -6.75
CA ALA A 173 -7.98 7.15 -8.04
C ALA A 173 -8.00 5.61 -7.96
N GLY A 174 -7.01 5.01 -7.29
CA GLY A 174 -6.93 3.57 -7.04
C GLY A 174 -8.09 3.07 -6.18
N ALA A 175 -8.52 3.84 -5.18
CA ALA A 175 -9.70 3.52 -4.38
C ALA A 175 -10.98 3.57 -5.21
N TYR A 176 -11.11 4.56 -6.11
CA TYR A 176 -12.26 4.68 -6.99
C TYR A 176 -12.33 3.50 -7.97
N ILE A 177 -11.21 3.14 -8.61
CA ILE A 177 -11.10 1.99 -9.50
C ILE A 177 -11.41 0.70 -8.73
N GLY A 178 -10.78 0.48 -7.57
CA GLY A 178 -10.99 -0.69 -6.73
C GLY A 178 -12.44 -0.84 -6.29
N SER A 179 -13.07 0.25 -5.85
CA SER A 179 -14.50 0.29 -5.51
C SER A 179 -15.38 -0.08 -6.70
N LYS A 180 -15.11 0.45 -7.89
CA LYS A 180 -15.90 0.19 -9.10
C LYS A 180 -15.76 -1.27 -9.56
N VAL A 181 -14.54 -1.80 -9.57
CA VAL A 181 -14.26 -3.20 -9.95
C VAL A 181 -14.97 -4.16 -9.00
N VAL A 182 -14.85 -3.93 -7.68
CA VAL A 182 -15.51 -4.74 -6.67
C VAL A 182 -17.03 -4.68 -6.78
N ARG A 183 -17.61 -3.49 -6.97
CA ARG A 183 -19.07 -3.34 -7.13
C ARG A 183 -19.58 -4.17 -8.30
N LYS A 184 -18.95 -4.05 -9.47
CA LYS A 184 -19.39 -4.69 -10.71
C LYS A 184 -19.12 -6.19 -10.78
N HIS A 185 -17.99 -6.66 -10.24
CA HIS A 185 -17.57 -8.06 -10.43
C HIS A 185 -17.84 -8.96 -9.23
N ILE A 186 -17.97 -8.39 -8.04
CA ILE A 186 -18.17 -9.16 -6.80
C ILE A 186 -19.58 -8.94 -6.28
N LEU A 187 -19.95 -7.70 -5.96
CA LEU A 187 -21.23 -7.42 -5.31
C LEU A 187 -22.43 -7.67 -6.24
N GLU A 188 -22.31 -7.31 -7.52
CA GLU A 188 -23.38 -7.52 -8.51
C GLU A 188 -23.55 -9.00 -8.88
N LYS A 189 -22.47 -9.80 -8.85
CA LYS A 189 -22.56 -11.26 -9.01
C LYS A 189 -23.15 -11.95 -7.78
N GLU A 190 -22.82 -11.50 -6.57
CA GLU A 190 -23.39 -12.05 -5.34
C GLU A 190 -24.88 -11.67 -5.16
N ALA A 191 -25.34 -10.56 -5.73
CA ALA A 191 -26.76 -10.16 -5.71
C ALA A 191 -27.62 -10.91 -6.75
N ASN A 192 -27.00 -11.42 -7.82
CA ASN A 192 -27.65 -12.14 -8.90
C ASN A 192 -27.49 -13.68 -8.80
N ALA A 193 -26.95 -14.18 -7.69
CA ALA A 193 -26.75 -15.61 -7.39
C ALA A 193 -27.58 -16.03 -6.19
#